data_AF-A0A8H7UR65-F1
#
_entry.id   AF-A0A8H7UR65-F1
#
_cell.length_a   1.000
_cell.length_b   1.000
_cell.length_c   1.000
_cell.angle_alpha   90.00
_cell.angle_beta   90.00
_cell.angle_gamma   90.00
#
_symmetry.space_group_name_H-M   'P 1'
#
loop_
_entity.id
_entity.type
_entity.pdbx_description
1 polymer ?
#
loop_
_entity_poly.entity_id
_entity_poly.type
_entity_poly.pdbx_seq_one_letter_code
_entity_poly.pdbx_strand_id
1 'polypeptide(L)'
;MAKRLPNVKLPLSTRYGEYAVTSINESEQIKEYSIDMDGWISVSDVSRQPPHLVITNDILFHIATTADITTDNKFQQLTQQPQKRRTFRKFSYRGVDLDQLLDLSSEQFMELVHCRARRRFQRGLKRKPMGLIKKLRAAKKEAVGNEKPTTVKTHLRDMIIVPEMIGSVVAIYNGKVFNQVEIKPEMVGHYLAEFSISYKPVKHGRPGIGATHSSRFVPLK
;
A
#
# COMPACT_ATOMS: atom_id res chain seq x y z
N MET A 1 -52.20 -3.88 -6.48
CA MET A 1 -51.73 -2.73 -7.27
C MET A 1 -50.56 -2.07 -6.56
N ALA A 2 -49.32 -2.40 -6.95
CA ALA A 2 -48.12 -1.85 -6.32
C ALA A 2 -47.72 -0.52 -6.99
N LYS A 3 -47.64 0.56 -6.22
CA LYS A 3 -47.29 1.90 -6.70
C LYS A 3 -45.78 1.97 -6.95
N ARG A 4 -45.39 2.34 -8.17
CA ARG A 4 -44.00 2.54 -8.63
C ARG A 4 -43.43 3.80 -7.98
N LEU A 5 -42.37 3.68 -7.17
CA LEU A 5 -41.65 4.83 -6.62
C LEU A 5 -40.87 5.58 -7.73
N PRO A 6 -40.74 6.92 -7.64
CA PRO A 6 -40.00 7.70 -8.63
C PRO A 6 -38.49 7.45 -8.54
N ASN A 7 -37.83 7.34 -9.71
CA ASN A 7 -36.39 7.19 -9.84
C ASN A 7 -35.66 8.46 -9.37
N VAL A 8 -34.96 8.36 -8.23
CA VAL A 8 -34.03 9.40 -7.77
C VAL A 8 -32.63 9.05 -8.27
N LYS A 9 -32.02 9.94 -9.05
CA LYS A 9 -30.67 9.80 -9.61
C LYS A 9 -29.66 10.15 -8.51
N LEU A 10 -29.05 9.15 -7.88
CA LEU A 10 -27.94 9.36 -6.94
C LEU A 10 -26.67 9.74 -7.73
N PRO A 11 -25.90 10.77 -7.31
CA PRO A 11 -24.63 11.08 -7.95
C PRO A 11 -23.63 9.93 -7.73
N LEU A 12 -23.03 9.46 -8.82
CA LEU A 12 -21.96 8.46 -8.82
C LEU A 12 -20.74 9.02 -8.08
N SER A 13 -20.48 8.53 -6.87
CA SER A 13 -19.19 8.70 -6.22
C SER A 13 -18.17 7.78 -6.89
N THR A 14 -17.54 8.22 -7.98
CA THR A 14 -16.33 7.58 -8.48
C THR A 14 -15.18 7.96 -7.55
N ARG A 15 -14.89 7.04 -6.63
CA ARG A 15 -13.54 6.84 -6.09
C ARG A 15 -12.58 6.69 -7.28
N TYR A 16 -11.45 7.37 -7.27
CA TYR A 16 -10.10 6.77 -7.30
C TYR A 16 -9.12 7.92 -6.98
N GLY A 17 -8.64 7.92 -5.74
CA GLY A 17 -7.67 8.89 -5.26
C GLY A 17 -6.33 8.71 -5.98
N GLU A 18 -5.77 9.84 -6.36
CA GLU A 18 -4.40 10.00 -6.80
C GLU A 18 -3.45 9.53 -5.69
N TYR A 19 -2.47 8.68 -6.03
CA TYR A 19 -1.39 8.31 -5.13
C TYR A 19 -0.17 9.19 -5.47
N ALA A 20 0.12 10.18 -4.64
CA ALA A 20 1.41 10.88 -4.66
C ALA A 20 2.47 10.01 -3.98
N VAL A 21 3.59 9.76 -4.67
CA VAL A 21 4.79 9.14 -4.10
C VAL A 21 5.87 10.22 -4.05
N THR A 22 6.11 10.79 -2.88
CA THR A 22 7.27 11.67 -2.62
C THR A 22 8.47 10.82 -2.22
N SER A 23 9.49 10.79 -3.07
CA SER A 23 10.85 10.43 -2.68
C SER A 23 11.68 11.71 -2.52
N ILE A 24 12.33 11.85 -1.37
CA ILE A 24 13.28 12.92 -1.07
C ILE A 24 14.63 12.45 -1.64
N ASN A 25 15.23 13.23 -2.54
CA ASN A 25 16.66 13.18 -2.83
C ASN A 25 17.19 14.62 -2.90
N GLU A 26 18.30 14.83 -2.21
CA GLU A 26 19.04 16.08 -2.09
C GLU A 26 19.55 16.57 -3.46
N SER A 27 18.83 17.51 -4.06
CA SER A 27 19.35 18.60 -4.89
C SER A 27 18.19 19.40 -5.44
N GLU A 28 18.27 20.72 -5.29
CA GLU A 28 17.29 21.71 -5.72
C GLU A 28 16.83 21.48 -7.16
N GLN A 29 15.51 21.37 -7.37
CA GLN A 29 14.68 21.94 -8.47
C GLN A 29 13.28 21.29 -8.45
N ILE A 30 12.22 22.07 -8.23
CA ILE A 30 10.82 21.62 -8.37
C ILE A 30 10.45 21.74 -9.85
N LYS A 31 10.04 20.63 -10.50
CA LYS A 31 9.40 20.65 -11.81
C LYS A 31 7.98 20.10 -11.67
N GLU A 32 6.98 20.95 -11.87
CA GLU A 32 5.59 20.54 -12.07
C GLU A 32 5.41 20.04 -13.51
N TYR A 33 4.78 18.88 -13.69
CA TYR A 33 4.32 18.41 -14.99
C TYR A 33 2.80 18.22 -14.93
N SER A 34 2.06 19.00 -15.72
CA SER A 34 0.66 18.70 -16.06
C SER A 34 0.63 17.76 -17.26
N ILE A 35 -0.25 16.76 -17.23
CA ILE A 35 -0.52 15.87 -18.37
C ILE A 35 -1.95 16.17 -18.81
N ASP A 36 -2.10 16.83 -19.95
CA ASP A 36 -3.38 16.96 -20.65
C ASP A 36 -3.57 15.83 -21.67
N MET A 37 -4.85 15.56 -21.98
CA MET A 37 -5.37 14.32 -22.58
C MET A 37 -4.98 13.99 -24.03
N ASP A 38 -4.24 14.82 -24.76
CA ASP A 38 -3.94 14.59 -26.18
C ASP A 38 -2.44 14.72 -26.48
N GLY A 39 -1.71 13.60 -26.43
CA GLY A 39 -0.25 13.53 -26.50
C GLY A 39 0.41 14.10 -27.77
N TRP A 40 0.75 15.38 -27.77
CA TRP A 40 1.70 15.99 -28.70
C TRP A 40 2.76 16.82 -27.95
N ILE A 41 4.03 16.60 -28.30
CA ILE A 41 5.19 17.39 -27.86
C ILE A 41 5.56 18.35 -29.00
N SER A 42 5.59 19.65 -28.73
CA SER A 42 6.22 20.64 -29.61
C SER A 42 7.31 21.37 -28.83
N VAL A 43 8.55 21.23 -29.28
CA VAL A 43 9.70 21.98 -28.77
C VAL A 43 9.86 23.22 -29.65
N SER A 44 9.84 24.40 -29.05
CA SER A 44 10.38 25.62 -29.66
C SER A 44 11.15 26.39 -28.61
N ASP A 45 12.46 26.44 -28.82
CA ASP A 45 13.45 27.19 -28.07
C ASP A 45 13.37 28.68 -28.43
N VAL A 46 13.19 29.58 -27.44
CA VAL A 46 13.52 31.01 -27.58
C VAL A 46 13.98 31.55 -26.22
N SER A 47 15.30 31.76 -26.14
CA SER A 47 16.00 32.68 -25.26
C SER A 47 15.25 33.99 -24.97
N ARG A 48 15.03 34.30 -23.68
CA ARG A 48 14.98 35.68 -23.16
C ARG A 48 15.06 35.70 -21.63
N GLN A 49 16.16 36.23 -21.12
CA GLN A 49 16.30 36.69 -19.72
C GLN A 49 15.43 37.94 -19.52
N PRO A 50 14.69 38.09 -18.40
CA PRO A 50 14.28 39.41 -17.93
C PRO A 50 15.27 39.97 -16.88
N PRO A 51 15.81 41.19 -17.07
CA PRO A 51 16.63 41.85 -16.07
C PRO A 51 15.80 42.43 -14.92
N HIS A 52 16.40 42.34 -13.73
CA HIS A 52 16.18 43.14 -12.53
C HIS A 52 15.52 44.51 -12.75
N LEU A 53 14.43 44.81 -12.02
CA LEU A 53 13.92 46.17 -11.89
C LEU A 53 14.23 46.72 -10.49
N VAL A 54 14.84 47.89 -10.51
CA VAL A 54 15.41 48.62 -9.39
C VAL A 54 14.30 49.35 -8.62
N ILE A 55 14.45 49.34 -7.29
CA ILE A 55 13.65 50.08 -6.32
C ILE A 55 13.81 51.59 -6.59
N THR A 56 12.70 52.32 -6.74
CA THR A 56 12.69 53.76 -6.45
C THR A 56 11.46 54.09 -5.61
N ASN A 57 11.70 54.79 -4.51
CA ASN A 57 10.69 55.27 -3.57
C ASN A 57 10.14 56.63 -4.02
N ASP A 58 8.99 56.95 -3.41
CA ASP A 58 8.38 58.27 -3.22
C ASP A 58 7.39 58.76 -4.29
N ILE A 59 6.10 58.87 -3.91
CA ILE A 59 5.44 60.12 -3.50
C ILE A 59 3.96 59.83 -3.10
N LEU A 60 3.56 60.42 -1.97
CA LEU A 60 2.22 60.44 -1.36
C LEU A 60 1.12 61.11 -2.24
N PHE A 61 -0.15 60.73 -2.07
CA PHE A 61 -1.20 61.46 -1.30
C PHE A 61 -2.65 61.23 -1.82
N HIS A 62 -3.51 60.85 -0.86
CA HIS A 62 -4.99 60.92 -0.71
C HIS A 62 -5.99 61.05 -1.89
N ILE A 63 -7.09 60.28 -1.82
CA ILE A 63 -8.44 60.71 -1.36
C ILE A 63 -9.40 59.50 -1.33
N ALA A 64 -9.98 59.24 -0.13
CA ALA A 64 -11.31 58.68 0.20
C ALA A 64 -11.78 57.36 -0.46
N THR A 65 -12.57 56.44 0.12
CA THR A 65 -13.63 56.53 1.13
C THR A 65 -13.94 55.11 1.61
N THR A 66 -14.37 55.03 2.86
CA THR A 66 -15.12 53.99 3.58
C THR A 66 -16.06 53.08 2.76
N ALA A 67 -15.90 51.75 2.93
CA ALA A 67 -16.79 50.59 2.70
C ALA A 67 -15.93 49.43 2.12
N ASP A 68 -15.76 48.22 2.64
CA ASP A 68 -16.39 47.42 3.70
C ASP A 68 -15.32 46.48 4.30
N ILE A 69 -14.99 46.64 5.59
CA ILE A 69 -14.00 45.79 6.30
C ILE A 69 -14.64 44.47 6.80
N THR A 70 -15.86 44.15 6.37
CA THR A 70 -16.66 43.06 6.95
C THR A 70 -16.61 41.74 6.15
N THR A 71 -15.94 41.70 4.99
CA THR A 71 -15.94 40.51 4.11
C THR A 71 -14.65 39.68 4.09
N ASP A 72 -13.60 40.08 4.80
CA ASP A 72 -12.32 39.32 4.79
C ASP A 72 -12.21 38.32 5.97
N ASN A 73 -12.98 38.54 7.03
CA ASN A 73 -12.96 37.67 8.22
C ASN A 73 -13.67 36.32 8.01
N LYS A 74 -14.48 36.16 6.95
CA LYS A 74 -15.18 34.90 6.66
C LYS A 74 -14.34 33.91 5.86
N PHE A 75 -13.40 34.39 5.04
CA PHE A 75 -12.50 33.54 4.26
C PHE A 75 -11.34 32.99 5.10
N GLN A 76 -10.90 33.70 6.15
CA GLN A 76 -9.87 33.22 7.08
C GLN A 76 -10.39 32.21 8.13
N GLN A 77 -11.71 32.07 8.28
CA GLN A 77 -12.32 31.08 9.19
C GLN A 77 -12.49 29.70 8.54
N LEU A 78 -12.53 29.61 7.21
CA LEU A 78 -12.67 28.34 6.48
C LEU A 78 -11.36 27.53 6.44
N THR A 79 -10.21 28.17 6.64
CA THR A 79 -8.87 27.54 6.60
C THR A 79 -8.36 27.04 7.96
N GLN A 80 -9.13 27.23 9.05
CA GLN A 80 -8.74 26.80 10.41
C GLN A 80 -9.43 25.51 10.86
N GLN A 81 -9.76 24.59 9.95
CA GLN A 81 -10.13 23.23 10.35
C GLN A 81 -8.83 22.47 10.65
N PRO A 82 -8.51 22.12 11.91
CA PRO A 82 -7.34 21.32 12.21
C PRO A 82 -7.52 19.97 11.52
N GLN A 83 -6.69 19.70 10.50
CA GLN A 83 -6.61 18.41 9.85
C GLN A 83 -6.46 17.34 10.94
N LYS A 84 -7.46 16.46 11.11
CA LYS A 84 -7.43 15.39 12.12
C LYS A 84 -6.12 14.63 11.95
N ARG A 85 -5.19 14.80 12.91
CA ARG A 85 -3.93 14.05 12.93
C ARG A 85 -4.29 12.57 12.84
N ARG A 86 -3.89 11.90 11.76
CA ARG A 86 -4.13 10.46 11.59
C ARG A 86 -3.51 9.76 12.80
N THR A 87 -4.33 9.22 13.68
CA THR A 87 -3.85 8.45 14.83
C THR A 87 -3.20 7.19 14.30
N PHE A 88 -1.95 6.94 14.69
CA PHE A 88 -1.30 5.67 14.38
C PHE A 88 -2.13 4.53 14.98
N ARG A 89 -2.68 3.68 14.12
CA ARG A 89 -3.46 2.52 14.57
C ARG A 89 -2.46 1.45 15.00
N LYS A 90 -2.47 1.14 16.30
CA LYS A 90 -1.75 -0.02 16.82
C LYS A 90 -2.34 -1.29 16.21
N PHE A 91 -1.48 -2.22 15.83
CA PHE A 91 -1.92 -3.51 15.31
C PHE A 91 -2.53 -4.32 16.46
N SER A 92 -3.74 -4.83 16.24
CA SER A 92 -4.37 -5.80 17.12
C SER A 92 -4.91 -6.97 16.29
N TYR A 93 -4.69 -8.19 16.78
CA TYR A 93 -5.20 -9.41 16.18
C TYR A 93 -6.43 -9.85 16.98
N ARG A 94 -7.62 -9.71 16.37
CA ARG A 94 -8.91 -10.12 16.98
C ARG A 94 -9.16 -9.53 18.37
N GLY A 95 -8.72 -8.29 18.59
CA GLY A 95 -8.86 -7.58 19.87
C GLY A 95 -7.71 -7.80 20.85
N VAL A 96 -6.68 -8.56 20.48
CA VAL A 96 -5.46 -8.77 21.28
C VAL A 96 -4.33 -7.93 20.69
N ASP A 97 -3.63 -7.17 21.53
CA ASP A 97 -2.49 -6.36 21.12
C ASP A 97 -1.26 -7.22 20.79
N LEU A 98 -0.30 -6.66 20.05
CA LEU A 98 0.89 -7.38 19.60
C LEU A 98 1.73 -7.94 20.74
N ASP A 99 1.97 -7.15 21.78
CA ASP A 99 2.81 -7.56 22.92
C ASP A 99 2.16 -8.73 23.66
N GLN A 100 0.85 -8.60 23.92
CA GLN A 100 0.06 -9.67 24.53
C GLN A 100 0.03 -10.92 23.66
N LEU A 101 -0.08 -10.78 22.33
CA LEU A 101 -0.11 -11.89 21.39
C LEU A 101 1.18 -12.74 21.40
N LEU A 102 2.33 -12.13 21.71
CA LEU A 102 3.61 -12.83 21.82
C LEU A 102 3.72 -13.66 23.10
N ASP A 103 3.07 -13.22 24.18
CA ASP A 103 3.09 -13.87 25.49
C ASP A 103 2.02 -14.98 25.64
N LEU A 104 1.07 -15.05 24.71
CA LEU A 104 0.01 -16.06 24.74
C LEU A 104 0.56 -17.49 24.62
N SER A 105 -0.07 -18.41 25.36
CA SER A 105 0.20 -19.83 25.18
C SER A 105 -0.33 -20.32 23.82
N SER A 106 0.24 -21.43 23.32
CA SER A 106 -0.24 -22.04 22.08
C SER A 106 -1.72 -22.44 22.14
N GLU A 107 -2.21 -22.81 23.32
CA GLU A 107 -3.60 -23.21 23.54
C GLU A 107 -4.57 -22.03 23.45
N GLN A 108 -4.24 -20.93 24.12
CA GLN A 108 -5.01 -19.69 24.05
C GLN A 108 -5.01 -19.13 22.62
N PHE A 109 -3.89 -19.22 21.92
CA PHE A 109 -3.82 -18.82 20.52
C PHE A 109 -4.78 -19.63 19.62
N MET A 110 -4.95 -20.94 19.86
CA MET A 110 -5.87 -21.78 19.07
C MET A 110 -7.33 -21.31 19.11
N GLU A 111 -7.76 -20.71 20.21
CA GLU A 111 -9.12 -20.17 20.36
C GLU A 111 -9.33 -18.95 19.47
N LEU A 112 -8.29 -18.15 19.27
CA LEU A 112 -8.35 -16.94 18.45
C LEU A 112 -8.34 -17.24 16.95
N VAL A 113 -7.58 -18.24 16.48
CA VAL A 113 -7.43 -18.49 15.03
C VAL A 113 -8.69 -19.12 14.41
N HIS A 114 -8.82 -19.01 13.09
CA HIS A 114 -9.88 -19.61 12.29
C HIS A 114 -9.95 -21.15 12.43
N CYS A 115 -11.11 -21.73 12.13
CA CYS A 115 -11.43 -23.15 12.32
C CYS A 115 -10.41 -24.13 11.70
N ARG A 116 -9.96 -23.86 10.46
CA ARG A 116 -8.96 -24.70 9.78
C ARG A 116 -7.59 -24.70 10.49
N ALA A 117 -7.16 -23.56 11.02
CA ALA A 117 -5.91 -23.46 11.77
C ALA A 117 -6.04 -24.19 13.11
N ARG A 118 -7.14 -23.97 13.85
CA ARG A 118 -7.44 -24.68 15.09
C ARG A 118 -7.41 -26.20 14.91
N ARG A 119 -8.08 -26.72 13.88
CA ARG A 119 -8.07 -28.15 13.52
C ARG A 119 -6.66 -28.68 13.24
N ARG A 120 -5.79 -27.86 12.64
CA ARG A 120 -4.40 -28.24 12.34
C ARG A 120 -3.56 -28.32 13.61
N PHE A 121 -3.69 -27.36 14.52
CA PHE A 121 -3.00 -27.41 15.82
C PHE A 121 -3.50 -28.56 16.69
N GLN A 122 -4.82 -28.82 16.71
CA GLN A 122 -5.41 -29.94 17.46
C GLN A 122 -4.94 -31.31 16.96
N ARG A 123 -4.66 -31.45 15.66
CA ARG A 123 -4.04 -32.65 15.08
C ARG A 123 -2.55 -32.80 15.41
N GLY A 124 -1.94 -31.78 16.00
CA GLY A 124 -0.55 -31.74 16.39
C GLY A 124 0.40 -31.27 15.28
N LEU A 125 1.46 -30.61 15.71
CA LEU A 125 2.56 -30.19 14.85
C LEU A 125 3.59 -31.31 14.70
N LYS A 126 3.74 -31.84 13.49
CA LYS A 126 4.76 -32.86 13.19
C LYS A 126 6.18 -32.31 13.40
N ARG A 127 7.17 -33.22 13.43
CA ARG A 127 8.61 -32.92 13.59
C ARG A 127 9.12 -31.83 12.63
N LYS A 128 8.64 -31.81 11.38
CA LYS A 128 9.08 -30.85 10.34
C LYS A 128 8.72 -29.40 10.71
N PRO A 129 7.45 -29.05 10.97
CA PRO A 129 7.05 -27.76 11.54
C PRO A 129 7.85 -27.31 12.78
N MET A 130 8.07 -28.21 13.74
CA MET A 130 8.84 -27.91 14.95
C MET A 130 10.31 -27.58 14.64
N GLY A 131 10.91 -28.31 13.70
CA GLY A 131 12.26 -28.04 13.21
C GLY A 131 12.39 -26.66 12.55
N LEU A 132 11.35 -26.20 11.84
CA LEU A 132 11.33 -24.86 11.26
C LEU A 132 11.30 -23.78 12.35
N ILE A 133 10.42 -23.91 13.35
CA ILE A 133 10.34 -22.96 14.47
C ILE A 133 11.68 -22.87 15.20
N LYS A 134 12.33 -24.00 15.48
CA LYS A 134 13.65 -24.02 16.14
C LYS A 134 14.71 -23.23 15.34
N LYS A 135 14.74 -23.39 14.02
CA LYS A 135 15.65 -22.65 13.13
C LYS A 135 15.37 -21.15 13.15
N LEU A 136 14.09 -20.76 13.15
CA LEU A 136 13.71 -19.35 13.20
C LEU A 136 14.05 -18.71 14.54
N ARG A 137 13.87 -19.43 15.65
CA ARG A 137 14.30 -18.98 16.98
C ARG A 137 15.81 -18.76 17.06
N ALA A 138 16.60 -19.66 16.46
CA ALA A 138 18.05 -19.50 16.38
C ALA A 138 18.43 -18.26 15.54
N ALA A 139 17.86 -18.13 14.34
CA ALA A 139 18.12 -16.99 13.45
C ALA A 139 17.74 -15.64 14.08
N LYS A 140 16.63 -15.58 14.85
CA LYS A 140 16.21 -14.37 15.56
C LYS A 140 17.13 -14.02 16.74
N LYS A 141 17.75 -15.02 17.37
CA LYS A 141 18.71 -14.82 18.47
C LYS A 141 20.10 -14.38 17.97
N GLU A 142 20.51 -14.86 16.80
CA GLU A 142 21.80 -14.52 16.18
C GLU A 142 21.81 -13.12 15.55
N ALA A 143 20.64 -12.56 15.22
CA ALA A 143 20.54 -11.23 14.67
C ALA A 143 20.98 -10.17 15.68
N VAL A 144 21.95 -9.34 15.31
CA VAL A 144 22.41 -8.20 16.10
C VAL A 144 21.34 -7.10 16.00
N GLY A 145 21.09 -6.41 17.12
CA GLY A 145 19.97 -5.49 17.29
C GLY A 145 19.84 -4.48 16.15
N ASN A 146 18.70 -4.59 15.45
CA ASN A 146 18.22 -3.78 14.31
C ASN A 146 18.54 -4.31 12.89
N GLU A 147 19.27 -5.42 12.76
CA GLU A 147 19.44 -6.09 11.47
C GLU A 147 18.35 -7.14 11.20
N LYS A 148 18.07 -7.37 9.92
CA LYS A 148 17.12 -8.43 9.51
C LYS A 148 17.74 -9.79 9.81
N PRO A 149 16.98 -10.72 10.44
CA PRO A 149 17.50 -12.04 10.76
C PRO A 149 17.84 -12.83 9.51
N THR A 150 18.71 -13.82 9.67
CA THR A 150 19.15 -14.70 8.58
C THR A 150 17.95 -15.40 7.94
N THR A 151 17.95 -15.47 6.61
CA THR A 151 16.82 -16.02 5.85
C THR A 151 16.78 -17.54 5.95
N VAL A 152 15.70 -18.09 6.50
CA VAL A 152 15.52 -19.54 6.62
C VAL A 152 14.71 -20.08 5.43
N LYS A 153 15.31 -20.97 4.64
CA LYS A 153 14.64 -21.63 3.50
C LYS A 153 13.72 -22.76 3.96
N THR A 154 12.52 -22.83 3.40
CA THR A 154 11.52 -23.86 3.71
C THR A 154 10.71 -24.29 2.49
N HIS A 155 10.36 -25.57 2.47
CA HIS A 155 9.38 -26.15 1.54
C HIS A 155 8.00 -26.33 2.19
N LEU A 156 7.90 -26.07 3.50
CA LEU A 156 6.67 -26.28 4.28
C LEU A 156 5.68 -25.14 4.00
N ARG A 157 4.94 -25.26 2.90
CA ARG A 157 3.88 -24.31 2.52
C ARG A 157 2.61 -24.48 3.38
N ASP A 158 2.46 -25.62 4.03
CA ASP A 158 1.36 -25.98 4.94
C ASP A 158 1.53 -25.44 6.37
N MET A 159 2.62 -24.73 6.63
CA MET A 159 2.87 -24.13 7.94
C MET A 159 1.99 -22.91 8.18
N ILE A 160 1.34 -22.85 9.35
CA ILE A 160 0.62 -21.67 9.84
C ILE A 160 1.62 -20.72 10.50
N ILE A 161 1.49 -19.43 10.26
CA ILE A 161 2.28 -18.39 10.91
C ILE A 161 1.84 -18.26 12.38
N VAL A 162 2.77 -18.59 13.28
CA VAL A 162 2.63 -18.48 14.74
C VAL A 162 3.17 -17.12 15.19
N PRO A 163 2.63 -16.49 16.26
CA PRO A 163 3.11 -15.19 16.75
C PRO A 163 4.63 -15.10 16.97
N GLU A 164 5.25 -16.19 17.43
CA GLU A 164 6.71 -16.25 17.63
C GLU A 164 7.54 -15.96 16.36
N MET A 165 6.96 -16.23 15.17
CA MET A 165 7.63 -16.05 13.88
C MET A 165 7.64 -14.59 13.41
N ILE A 166 6.95 -13.69 14.09
CA ILE A 166 6.89 -12.26 13.74
C ILE A 166 8.30 -11.67 13.75
N GLY A 167 8.64 -10.95 12.68
CA GLY A 167 9.96 -10.35 12.45
C GLY A 167 11.01 -11.30 11.90
N SER A 168 10.67 -12.57 11.65
CA SER A 168 11.58 -13.51 10.98
C SER A 168 11.49 -13.40 9.46
N VAL A 169 12.59 -13.70 8.75
CA VAL A 169 12.62 -13.77 7.28
C VAL A 169 12.60 -15.22 6.82
N VAL A 170 11.54 -15.60 6.12
CA VAL A 170 11.32 -16.97 5.65
C VAL A 170 11.35 -17.01 4.13
N ALA A 171 12.20 -17.87 3.58
CA ALA A 171 12.27 -18.15 2.16
C ALA A 171 11.35 -19.33 1.82
N ILE A 172 10.19 -19.05 1.22
CA ILE A 172 9.15 -20.05 0.90
C ILE A 172 9.34 -20.55 -0.53
N TYR A 173 9.48 -21.86 -0.70
CA TYR A 173 9.59 -22.47 -2.02
C TYR A 173 8.26 -22.42 -2.79
N ASN A 174 8.30 -21.93 -4.03
CA ASN A 174 7.11 -21.82 -4.89
C ASN A 174 6.99 -22.93 -5.95
N GLY A 175 7.97 -23.84 -6.03
CA GLY A 175 8.08 -24.86 -7.08
C GLY A 175 9.25 -24.65 -8.05
N LYS A 176 9.87 -23.47 -8.02
CA LYS A 176 11.05 -23.15 -8.84
C LYS A 176 12.10 -22.39 -8.04
N VAL A 177 11.68 -21.36 -7.32
CA VAL A 177 12.55 -20.45 -6.55
C VAL A 177 12.07 -20.36 -5.10
N PHE A 178 12.95 -19.82 -4.26
CA PHE A 178 12.62 -19.46 -2.88
C PHE A 178 12.31 -17.98 -2.80
N ASN A 179 11.04 -17.65 -2.54
CA ASN A 179 10.59 -16.28 -2.35
C ASN A 179 10.84 -15.87 -0.90
N GLN A 180 11.63 -14.82 -0.69
CA GLN A 180 11.89 -14.29 0.65
C GLN A 180 10.71 -13.44 1.12
N VAL A 181 10.16 -13.79 2.28
CA VAL A 181 9.03 -13.10 2.89
C VAL A 181 9.40 -12.76 4.33
N GLU A 182 9.35 -11.46 4.65
CA GLU A 182 9.45 -10.96 6.00
C GLU A 182 8.09 -11.05 6.69
N ILE A 183 8.02 -11.77 7.81
CA ILE A 183 6.76 -12.05 8.48
C ILE A 183 6.30 -10.82 9.29
N LYS A 184 5.23 -10.19 8.80
CA LYS A 184 4.56 -9.07 9.47
C LYS A 184 3.51 -9.57 10.46
N PRO A 185 3.16 -8.78 11.50
CA PRO A 185 2.08 -9.11 12.44
C PRO A 185 0.73 -9.39 11.75
N GLU A 186 0.44 -8.69 10.65
CA GLU A 186 -0.79 -8.85 9.85
C GLU A 186 -0.95 -10.24 9.23
N MET A 187 0.14 -11.01 9.13
CA MET A 187 0.16 -12.33 8.51
C MET A 187 -0.16 -13.46 9.50
N VAL A 188 -0.31 -13.16 10.80
CA VAL A 188 -0.56 -14.18 11.83
C VAL A 188 -1.86 -14.93 11.54
N GLY A 189 -1.81 -16.26 11.67
CA GLY A 189 -2.94 -17.14 11.41
C GLY A 189 -3.10 -17.58 9.95
N HIS A 190 -2.41 -16.94 9.00
CA HIS A 190 -2.37 -17.38 7.60
C HIS A 190 -1.37 -18.53 7.37
N TYR A 191 -1.51 -19.23 6.24
CA TYR A 191 -0.53 -20.23 5.81
C TYR A 191 0.62 -19.59 5.03
N LEU A 192 1.84 -20.13 5.17
CA LEU A 192 2.99 -19.70 4.38
C LEU A 192 2.74 -19.81 2.87
N ALA A 193 1.94 -20.79 2.44
CA ALA A 193 1.55 -20.95 1.03
C ALA A 193 0.96 -19.67 0.41
N GLU A 194 0.24 -18.86 1.20
CA GLU A 194 -0.52 -17.69 0.71
C GLU A 194 0.41 -16.55 0.26
N PHE A 195 1.62 -16.50 0.82
CA PHE A 195 2.58 -15.42 0.55
C PHE A 195 3.54 -15.74 -0.60
N SER A 196 3.43 -16.93 -1.21
CA SER A 196 4.29 -17.36 -2.30
C SER A 196 3.46 -17.92 -3.45
N ILE A 197 3.31 -17.10 -4.50
CA ILE A 197 2.55 -17.44 -5.71
C ILE A 197 3.34 -18.51 -6.48
N SER A 198 2.67 -19.64 -6.77
CA SER A 198 3.27 -20.77 -7.49
C SER A 198 3.20 -20.68 -9.01
N TYR A 199 2.47 -19.70 -9.54
CA TYR A 199 2.31 -19.47 -10.97
C TYR A 199 2.57 -18.01 -11.31
N LYS A 200 2.83 -17.73 -12.59
CA LYS A 200 2.87 -16.36 -13.10
C LYS A 200 1.46 -15.99 -13.55
N PRO A 201 0.84 -14.91 -13.01
CA PRO A 201 -0.50 -14.51 -13.45
C PRO A 201 -0.47 -14.21 -14.95
N VAL A 202 -1.36 -14.85 -15.69
CA VAL A 202 -1.47 -14.67 -17.13
C VAL A 202 -2.21 -13.37 -17.38
N LYS A 203 -1.54 -12.42 -18.03
CA LYS A 203 -2.20 -11.24 -18.60
C LYS A 203 -2.39 -11.52 -20.08
N HIS A 204 -3.64 -11.66 -20.52
CA HIS A 204 -3.92 -11.83 -21.93
C HIS A 204 -3.54 -10.54 -22.66
N GLY A 205 -2.66 -10.68 -23.65
CA GLY A 205 -2.38 -9.61 -24.59
C GLY A 205 -3.52 -9.44 -25.59
N ARG A 206 -3.37 -8.50 -26.51
CA ARG A 206 -4.22 -8.47 -27.72
C ARG A 206 -4.07 -9.81 -28.43
N PRO A 207 -5.17 -10.49 -28.82
CA PRO A 207 -5.06 -11.68 -29.63
C PRO A 207 -4.27 -11.35 -30.90
N GLY A 208 -3.27 -12.17 -31.23
CA GLY A 208 -2.56 -12.03 -32.50
C GLY A 208 -3.53 -12.23 -33.69
N ILE A 209 -3.17 -11.69 -34.86
CA ILE A 209 -3.90 -12.00 -36.10
C ILE A 209 -3.89 -13.54 -36.28
N GLY A 210 -5.07 -14.14 -36.41
CA GLY A 210 -5.25 -15.59 -36.52
C GLY A 210 -5.43 -16.35 -35.20
N ALA A 211 -5.30 -15.70 -34.04
CA ALA A 211 -5.51 -16.33 -32.73
C ALA A 211 -7.00 -16.51 -32.36
N THR A 212 -7.87 -15.64 -32.89
CA THR A 212 -9.34 -15.76 -32.72
C THR A 212 -9.99 -16.28 -34.00
N HIS A 213 -11.06 -17.05 -33.86
CA HIS A 213 -11.78 -17.65 -34.99
C HIS A 213 -12.24 -16.62 -36.04
N SER A 214 -12.62 -15.40 -35.60
CA SER A 214 -12.99 -14.29 -36.47
C SER A 214 -11.82 -13.64 -37.20
N SER A 215 -10.62 -13.66 -36.61
CA SER A 215 -9.40 -13.07 -37.20
C SER A 215 -8.63 -14.01 -38.13
N ARG A 216 -9.06 -15.28 -38.29
CA ARG A 216 -8.38 -16.27 -39.15
C ARG A 216 -8.48 -15.95 -40.64
N PHE A 217 -9.53 -15.24 -41.05
CA PHE A 217 -9.83 -14.92 -42.45
C PHE A 217 -9.59 -13.45 -42.81
N VAL A 218 -8.81 -12.72 -42.01
CA VAL A 218 -8.40 -11.36 -42.39
C VAL A 218 -7.24 -11.49 -43.38
N PRO A 219 -7.40 -11.08 -44.66
CA PRO A 219 -6.32 -11.15 -45.63
C PRO A 219 -5.22 -10.17 -45.22
N LEU A 220 -4.01 -10.70 -45.01
CA LEU A 220 -2.80 -9.90 -44.84
C LEU A 220 -2.41 -9.35 -46.22
N LYS A 221 -2.09 -8.05 -46.26
CA LYS A 221 -1.63 -7.37 -47.47
C LYS A 221 -0.11 -7.32 -47.52
#